data_AF-A0A2A4N4I3-F1
#
_entry.id   AF-A0A2A4N4I3-F1
#
_cell.length_a   1.000
_cell.length_b   1.000
_cell.length_c   1.000
_cell.angle_alpha   90.00
_cell.angle_beta   90.00
_cell.angle_gamma   90.00
#
_symmetry.space_group_name_H-M   'P 1'
#
loop_
_entity.id
_entity.type
_entity.pdbx_description
1 polymer ?
#
loop_
_entity_poly.entity_id
_entity_poly.type
_entity_poly.pdbx_seq_one_letter_code
_entity_poly.pdbx_strand_id
1 'polypeptide(L)' 'LADEPTGNLDPEASAGIIKLLLDISKSGTAILMATHNYALLDKFPSRIIKCENSKLVNYPDQKVA' A
#
# COMPACT_ATOMS: atom_id res chain seq x y z
N LEU A 1 6.59 -1.40 10.41
CA LEU A 1 7.10 -0.86 9.13
C LEU A 1 7.40 -2.06 8.24
N ALA A 2 6.96 -2.03 6.98
CA ALA A 2 7.25 -3.10 6.02
C ALA A 2 7.73 -2.50 4.70
N ASP A 3 8.89 -2.94 4.23
CA ASP A 3 9.46 -2.57 2.94
C ASP A 3 9.21 -3.72 1.96
N GLU A 4 8.42 -3.47 0.92
CA GLU A 4 7.96 -4.46 -0.06
C GLU A 4 7.53 -5.83 0.54
N PRO A 5 6.54 -5.88 1.46
CA PRO A 5 6.16 -7.12 2.17
C PRO A 5 5.57 -8.22 1.29
N THR A 6 5.31 -7.93 0.01
CA THR A 6 4.77 -8.86 -0.98
C THR A 6 5.79 -9.24 -2.05
N GLY A 7 7.07 -8.87 -1.88
CA GLY A 7 8.12 -9.15 -2.85
C GLY A 7 8.29 -10.65 -3.08
N ASN A 8 8.40 -11.05 -4.35
CA ASN A 8 8.61 -12.46 -4.77
C ASN A 8 7.54 -13.47 -4.30
N LEU A 9 6.37 -12.99 -3.87
CA LEU A 9 5.23 -13.84 -3.54
C LEU A 9 4.27 -13.94 -4.72
N ASP A 10 3.57 -15.06 -4.81
CA ASP A 10 2.46 -15.20 -5.73
C ASP A 10 1.30 -14.24 -5.32
N PRO A 11 0.37 -13.95 -6.25
CA PRO A 11 -0.72 -13.01 -5.99
C PRO A 11 -1.64 -13.40 -4.82
N GLU A 12 -1.80 -14.69 -4.52
CA GLU A 12 -2.67 -15.18 -3.46
C GLU A 12 -2.01 -14.96 -2.09
N ALA A 13 -0.75 -15.38 -1.95
CA ALA A 13 0.04 -15.15 -0.74
C ALA A 13 0.18 -13.65 -0.43
N SER A 14 0.42 -12.83 -1.45
CA SER A 14 0.50 -11.36 -1.32
C SER A 14 -0.78 -10.74 -0.76
N ALA A 15 -1.94 -11.20 -1.25
CA ALA A 15 -3.24 -10.73 -0.76
C ALA A 15 -3.49 -11.16 0.70
N GLY A 16 -3.06 -12.37 1.06
CA GLY A 16 -3.12 -12.85 2.45
C GLY A 16 -2.31 -11.97 3.41
N ILE A 17 -1.07 -11.62 3.06
CA ILE A 17 -0.23 -10.73 3.86
C ILE A 17 -0.88 -9.35 4.03
N ILE A 18 -1.36 -8.74 2.94
CA ILE A 18 -2.01 -7.42 3.05
C ILE A 18 -3.24 -7.49 3.93
N LYS A 19 -4.06 -8.54 3.79
CA LYS A 19 -5.24 -8.72 4.64
C LYS A 19 -4.87 -8.81 6.12
N LEU A 20 -3.84 -9.57 6.46
CA LEU A 20 -3.32 -9.67 7.83
C LEU A 20 -2.87 -8.30 8.35
N LEU A 21 -2.10 -7.54 7.55
CA LEU A 21 -1.67 -6.20 7.91
C LEU A 21 -2.88 -5.29 8.13
N LEU A 22 -3.88 -5.29 7.24
CA LEU A 22 -5.09 -4.50 7.42
C LEU A 22 -5.85 -4.85 8.70
N ASP A 23 -5.92 -6.13 9.06
CA ASP A 23 -6.59 -6.56 10.29
C ASP A 23 -5.82 -6.11 11.55
N ILE A 24 -4.48 -6.11 11.50
CA ILE A 24 -3.64 -5.48 12.53
C ILE A 24 -3.88 -3.96 12.57
N SER A 25 -4.08 -3.32 11.42
CA SER A 25 -4.36 -1.88 11.40
C SER A 25 -5.69 -1.54 12.07
N LYS A 26 -6.72 -2.37 11.84
CA LYS A 26 -8.04 -2.23 12.48
C LYS A 26 -8.01 -2.40 13.99
N SER A 27 -7.01 -3.09 14.55
CA SER A 27 -6.86 -3.22 16.01
C SER A 27 -6.25 -1.98 16.68
N GLY A 28 -6.01 -0.89 15.93
CA GLY A 28 -5.49 0.38 16.42
C GLY A 28 -3.99 0.56 16.16
N THR A 29 -3.35 -0.36 15.44
CA THR A 29 -1.94 -0.25 15.10
C THR A 29 -1.76 0.57 13.82
N ALA A 30 -0.87 1.56 13.85
CA ALA A 30 -0.50 2.29 12.63
C ALA A 30 0.41 1.42 11.74
N ILE A 31 0.08 1.32 10.46
CA ILE A 31 0.88 0.58 9.46
C ILE A 31 1.33 1.52 8.35
N LEU A 32 2.62 1.47 8.05
CA LEU A 32 3.24 2.09 6.89
C LEU A 32 3.89 0.99 6.05
N MET A 33 3.47 0.93 4.78
CA MET A 33 3.91 -0.06 3.80
C MET A 33 4.33 0.67 2.52
N ALA A 34 5.46 0.25 1.94
CA ALA A 34 5.89 0.65 0.61
C ALA A 34 5.69 -0.52 -0.37
N THR A 35 5.21 -0.23 -1.58
CA THR A 35 5.05 -1.22 -2.65
C THR A 35 5.12 -0.55 -4.01
N HIS A 36 5.66 -1.24 -5.00
CA HIS A 36 5.59 -0.85 -6.42
C HIS A 36 4.43 -1.53 -7.16
N ASN A 37 3.63 -2.37 -6.49
CA ASN A 37 2.55 -3.13 -7.11
C ASN A 37 1.21 -2.39 -7.03
N TYR A 38 0.87 -1.68 -8.10
CA TYR A 38 -0.37 -0.89 -8.23
C TYR A 38 -1.65 -1.73 -8.18
N ALA A 39 -1.62 -3.00 -8.62
CA ALA A 39 -2.81 -3.86 -8.60
C ALA A 39 -3.31 -4.16 -7.17
N LEU A 40 -2.44 -4.02 -6.18
CA LEU A 40 -2.81 -4.15 -4.77
C LEU A 40 -3.58 -2.93 -4.26
N LEU A 41 -3.30 -1.75 -4.82
CA LEU A 41 -3.96 -0.48 -4.44
C LEU A 41 -5.45 -0.51 -4.82
N ASP A 42 -5.78 -1.07 -5.98
CA ASP A 42 -7.16 -1.22 -6.43
C ASP A 42 -7.94 -2.22 -5.57
N LYS A 43 -7.28 -3.28 -5.10
CA LYS A 43 -7.89 -4.32 -4.27
C LYS A 43 -8.07 -3.91 -2.80
N PHE A 44 -7.17 -3.06 -2.30
CA PHE A 44 -7.08 -2.69 -0.90
C PHE A 44 -7.05 -1.17 -0.73
N PRO A 45 -8.19 -0.49 -0.90
CA PRO A 45 -8.26 0.96 -0.81
C PRO A 45 -7.87 1.42 0.60
N SER A 46 -6.92 2.34 0.64
CA SER A 46 -6.39 2.93 1.86
C SER A 46 -5.83 4.32 1.54
N ARG A 47 -5.31 5.05 2.54
CA ARG A 47 -4.61 6.31 2.26
C ARG A 47 -3.32 6.00 1.50
N ILE A 48 -3.24 6.44 0.26
CA ILE A 48 -2.08 6.19 -0.61
C ILE A 48 -1.33 7.51 -0.84
N ILE A 49 -0.01 7.43 -0.67
CA ILE A 49 0.93 8.50 -1.00
C ILE A 49 1.84 7.96 -2.09
N LYS A 50 1.91 8.65 -3.23
CA LYS A 50 2.81 8.34 -4.33
C LYS A 50 4.15 9.01 -4.08
N CYS A 51 5.24 8.25 -4.23
CA CYS A 51 6.59 8.78 -4.25
C CYS A 51 7.05 8.91 -5.70
N GLU A 52 7.28 10.13 -6.17
CA GLU A 52 7.70 10.42 -7.54
C GLU A 52 8.59 11.66 -7.56
N ASN A 53 9.65 11.66 -8.39
CA ASN A 53 10.57 12.79 -8.54
C ASN A 53 11.11 13.31 -7.19
N SER A 54 11.44 12.39 -6.27
CA SER A 54 11.89 12.69 -4.90
C SER A 54 10.89 13.51 -4.07
N LYS A 55 9.60 13.45 -4.41
CA LYS A 55 8.50 14.10 -3.70
C LYS A 55 7.43 13.10 -3.31
N LEU A 56 6.72 13.39 -2.23
CA LEU A 56 5.54 12.66 -1.78
C LEU A 56 4.29 13.46 -2.15
N VAL A 57 3.38 12.85 -2.92
CA VAL A 57 2.12 13.46 -3.36
C VAL A 57 0.94 12.53 -3.04
N ASN A 58 -0.25 13.09 -2.86
CA ASN A 58 -1.44 12.28 -2.62
C ASN A 58 -1.86 11.53 -3.90
N TYR A 59 -2.28 10.28 -3.75
CA TYR A 59 -2.83 9.49 -4.85
C TYR A 59 -4.36 9.39 -4.75
N PRO A 60 -5.11 9.46 -5.88
CA PRO A 60 -4.62 9.79 -7.22
C PRO A 60 -4.16 11.26 -7.29
N ASP A 61 -3.23 11.56 -8.21
CA ASP A 61 -2.75 12.92 -8.42
C ASP A 61 -3.96 13.84 -8.69
N GLN A 62 -4.34 14.63 -7.70
CA GLN A 62 -5.26 15.74 -7.91
C GLN A 62 -4.47 16.79 -8.69
N LYS A 63 -4.48 16.67 -10.02
CA LYS A 63 -4.09 17.78 -10.89
C LYS A 63 -5.04 18.92 -10.54
N VAL A 64 -4.52 19.91 -9.82
CA VAL A 64 -5.18 21.20 -9.66
C VAL A 64 -5.40 21.71 -11.07
N ALA A 65 -6.66 21.74 -11.50
CA ALA A 65 -7.08 22.32 -12.77
C ALA A 65 -6.81 23.82 -12.79
#